data_AF-A0A936JNZ5-F1
#
_entry.id   AF-A0A936JNZ5-F1
#
_cell.length_a   1.000
_cell.length_b   1.000
_cell.length_c   1.000
_cell.angle_alpha   90.00
_cell.angle_beta   90.00
_cell.angle_gamma   90.00
#
_symmetry.space_group_name_H-M   'P 1'
#
loop_
_entity.id
_entity.type
_entity.pdbx_description
1 polymer ?
#
loop_
_entity_poly.entity_id
_entity_poly.type
_entity_poly.pdbx_seq_one_letter_code
_entity_poly.pdbx_strand_id
1 'polypeptide(L)'
;MLVVVSDLHFQHVSADAIRYVRDGVVREVGVRRNVTSGAMQMLLADVHARAKRAMSNQIELVFAGDIFELLRTPLWFCGGALDVRPTAFELGPDSPWNPLRAKVHEVLDAIVEDNKDVWPVLARFVREGSLERKGQVLCLESGTVVNVQYIPGNHDRLVNAWPSVRRRIREILSMPPSEQPFPHTIERPKDTGYRVKIRHGHEYDRWNIGVPVPFGKPIELTDEEYLTPCSGDYVTLEIATRLCVGFRALHGKALRANDERGARMRDFYNALVEFDDVRPPTLLLKYLQTRLGSLHAELFELLRPVLLDIYLAALASPFFQDMAHRMEMLKFFREPVVTIVREALQSLSPTTLEGLVQRLRAMDTSGDTERGAAMASRERGVEEGQYDIVVAGHTHHPDQLPLPSPAGSGREVFFLDSGTWRSTIRVGIGDSFGRMRAYTMVMCYSDEECNKMTDGRRFETWTGHLAGEKFGPYDVEIGPLAPVRGRFIMHAIRFDKVDEGDTKDGAEVYLCWGVDGASQTFERSGVHNGSHVILDKPPIDLHANLDGEFWVFGREVDMGSRSIIDADDVFPWSVRYLGRGADGEFVRGKGEVILHRSDNTHLVLEYEVIAVE
;
A
#
# COMPACT_ATOMS: atom_id res chain seq x y z
N MET A 1 -3.71 29.57 -13.50
CA MET A 1 -2.50 28.76 -13.26
C MET A 1 -2.93 27.34 -12.96
N LEU A 2 -2.36 26.36 -13.66
CA LEU A 2 -2.52 24.94 -13.34
C LEU A 2 -1.38 24.50 -12.43
N VAL A 3 -1.68 23.72 -11.40
CA VAL A 3 -0.71 23.12 -10.48
C VAL A 3 -0.98 21.64 -10.43
N VAL A 4 -0.01 20.82 -10.81
CA VAL A 4 -0.11 19.36 -10.78
C VAL A 4 0.78 18.82 -9.66
N VAL A 5 0.17 18.03 -8.79
CA VAL A 5 0.82 17.26 -7.74
C VAL A 5 0.39 15.82 -7.92
N SER A 6 1.35 14.92 -8.06
CA SER A 6 1.05 13.51 -8.33
C SER A 6 1.50 12.60 -7.21
N ASP A 7 0.80 11.48 -7.07
CA ASP A 7 1.23 10.32 -6.28
C ASP A 7 1.61 10.68 -4.83
N LEU A 8 0.65 11.24 -4.09
CA LEU A 8 0.80 11.59 -2.68
C LEU A 8 0.86 10.36 -1.76
N HIS A 9 0.19 9.28 -2.16
CA HIS A 9 0.05 8.03 -1.41
C HIS A 9 -0.24 8.23 0.07
N PHE A 10 -1.35 8.87 0.41
CA PHE A 10 -1.86 8.85 1.78
C PHE A 10 -2.25 7.42 2.13
N GLN A 11 -1.59 6.84 3.14
CA GLN A 11 -1.72 5.43 3.53
C GLN A 11 -2.30 5.31 4.93
N HIS A 12 -2.89 4.15 5.20
CA HIS A 12 -3.20 3.69 6.55
C HIS A 12 -1.94 3.02 7.12
N VAL A 13 -1.22 3.75 7.97
CA VAL A 13 0.06 3.36 8.57
C VAL A 13 -0.08 2.90 10.02
N SER A 14 -1.15 3.25 10.72
CA SER A 14 -1.32 2.91 12.14
C SER A 14 -1.48 1.41 12.36
N ALA A 15 -2.15 0.68 11.46
CA ALA A 15 -2.19 -0.79 11.50
C ALA A 15 -0.85 -1.46 11.14
N ASP A 16 0.13 -0.74 10.58
CA ASP A 16 1.49 -1.27 10.42
C ASP A 16 2.37 -0.96 11.65
N ALA A 17 1.91 -0.16 12.61
CA ALA A 17 2.64 0.06 13.85
C ALA A 17 2.50 -1.14 14.79
N ILE A 18 3.52 -1.38 15.61
CA ILE A 18 3.54 -2.43 16.63
C ILE A 18 3.75 -1.78 17.98
N ARG A 19 2.85 -2.05 18.93
CA ARG A 19 3.04 -1.68 20.34
C ARG A 19 3.62 -2.83 21.13
N TYR A 20 4.59 -2.48 21.98
CA TYR A 20 5.29 -3.42 22.85
C TYR A 20 5.58 -2.78 24.21
N VAL A 21 5.85 -3.61 25.21
CA VAL A 21 6.15 -3.15 26.58
C VAL A 21 7.65 -3.26 26.83
N ARG A 22 8.24 -2.17 27.31
CA ARG A 22 9.61 -2.13 27.80
C ARG A 22 9.65 -1.41 29.13
N ASP A 23 10.13 -2.10 30.16
CA ASP A 23 10.32 -1.53 31.51
C ASP A 23 9.03 -0.91 32.08
N GLY A 24 7.88 -1.55 31.83
CA GLY A 24 6.54 -1.10 32.27
C GLY A 24 5.93 0.02 31.43
N VAL A 25 6.59 0.42 30.35
CA VAL A 25 6.17 1.50 29.45
C VAL A 25 5.79 0.93 28.09
N VAL A 26 4.65 1.37 27.56
CA VAL A 26 4.23 1.07 26.20
C VAL A 26 4.98 1.96 25.22
N ARG A 27 5.58 1.31 24.23
CA ARG A 27 6.28 1.93 23.12
C ARG A 27 5.62 1.52 21.82
N GLU A 28 5.67 2.40 20.84
CA GLU A 28 5.15 2.15 19.50
C GLU A 28 6.31 2.28 18.50
N VAL A 29 6.47 1.25 17.68
CA VAL A 29 7.39 1.25 16.56
C VAL A 29 6.60 1.23 15.25
N GLY A 30 7.08 1.92 14.23
CA GLY A 30 6.48 1.87 12.90
C GLY A 30 7.26 2.71 11.90
N VAL A 31 6.64 3.03 10.76
CA VAL A 31 7.27 3.78 9.66
C VAL A 31 6.46 5.01 9.27
N ARG A 32 7.09 6.19 9.28
CA ARG A 32 6.50 7.46 8.83
C ARG A 32 6.52 7.57 7.31
N ARG A 33 5.43 7.15 6.66
CA ARG A 33 5.27 7.19 5.19
C ARG A 33 4.45 8.37 4.68
N ASN A 34 3.44 8.82 5.42
CA ASN A 34 2.55 9.87 4.98
C ASN A 34 3.20 11.26 4.89
N VAL A 35 2.64 12.11 4.02
CA VAL A 35 2.96 13.53 3.92
C VAL A 35 2.46 14.25 5.18
N THR A 36 3.32 15.05 5.80
CA THR A 36 2.93 15.79 7.01
C THR A 36 2.14 17.06 6.65
N SER A 37 1.31 17.53 7.58
CA SER A 37 0.60 18.82 7.42
C SER A 37 1.57 19.99 7.19
N GLY A 38 2.74 19.99 7.84
CA GLY A 38 3.78 20.98 7.61
C GLY A 38 4.37 20.94 6.20
N ALA A 39 4.55 19.76 5.61
CA ALA A 39 5.00 19.63 4.23
C ALA A 39 3.91 20.11 3.24
N MET A 40 2.65 19.80 3.51
CA MET A 40 1.51 20.32 2.73
C MET A 40 1.43 21.86 2.81
N GLN A 41 1.60 22.45 3.99
CA GLN A 41 1.67 23.91 4.17
C GLN A 41 2.82 24.53 3.36
N MET A 42 3.98 23.88 3.30
CA MET A 42 5.10 24.35 2.49
C MET A 42 4.74 24.36 1.00
N LEU A 43 4.14 23.29 0.48
CA LEU A 43 3.67 23.25 -0.90
C LEU A 43 2.67 24.36 -1.20
N LEU A 44 1.63 24.51 -0.35
CA LEU A 44 0.57 25.48 -0.64
C LEU A 44 1.09 26.92 -0.52
N ALA A 45 2.08 27.17 0.35
CA ALA A 45 2.77 28.45 0.38
C ALA A 45 3.58 28.71 -0.91
N ASP A 46 4.18 27.68 -1.50
CA ASP A 46 4.84 27.81 -2.79
C ASP A 46 3.83 28.10 -3.91
N VAL A 47 2.71 27.38 -3.95
CA VAL A 47 1.59 27.64 -4.87
C VAL A 47 1.09 29.08 -4.73
N HIS A 48 0.87 29.55 -3.50
CA HIS A 48 0.47 30.93 -3.19
C HIS A 48 1.46 31.94 -3.78
N ALA A 49 2.75 31.76 -3.54
CA ALA A 49 3.78 32.67 -4.03
C ALA A 49 3.81 32.76 -5.58
N ARG A 50 3.62 31.63 -6.27
CA ARG A 50 3.58 31.60 -7.74
C ARG A 50 2.29 32.18 -8.30
N ALA A 51 1.15 31.89 -7.69
CA ALA A 51 -0.13 32.49 -8.07
C ALA A 51 -0.06 34.02 -7.99
N LYS A 52 0.54 34.56 -6.91
CA LYS A 52 0.76 36.00 -6.76
C LYS A 52 1.67 36.56 -7.84
N ARG A 53 2.79 35.89 -8.13
CA ARG A 53 3.74 36.31 -9.18
C ARG A 53 3.10 36.33 -10.57
N ALA A 54 2.30 35.31 -10.89
CA ALA A 54 1.59 35.20 -12.17
C ALA A 54 0.32 36.06 -12.25
N MET A 55 -0.05 36.73 -11.15
CA MET A 55 -1.29 37.49 -11.00
C MET A 55 -2.52 36.64 -11.40
N SER A 56 -2.52 35.39 -10.92
CA SER A 56 -3.54 34.40 -11.22
C SER A 56 -4.84 34.71 -10.47
N ASN A 57 -5.94 34.84 -11.21
CA ASN A 57 -7.30 34.91 -10.67
C ASN A 57 -7.91 33.51 -10.44
N GLN A 58 -7.26 32.45 -10.94
CA GLN A 58 -7.69 31.08 -10.77
C GLN A 58 -6.48 30.16 -10.61
N ILE A 59 -6.57 29.26 -9.63
CA ILE A 59 -5.65 28.16 -9.42
C ILE A 59 -6.43 26.86 -9.67
N GLU A 60 -5.98 26.05 -10.60
CA GLU A 60 -6.47 24.68 -10.76
C GLU A 60 -5.47 23.75 -10.10
N LEU A 61 -5.80 23.26 -8.89
CA LEU A 61 -4.99 22.31 -8.15
C LEU A 61 -5.40 20.90 -8.56
N VAL A 62 -4.55 20.26 -9.36
CA VAL A 62 -4.74 18.92 -9.90
C VAL A 62 -3.97 17.92 -9.05
N PHE A 63 -4.70 17.03 -8.39
CA PHE A 63 -4.14 15.81 -7.81
C PHE A 63 -4.19 14.71 -8.88
N ALA A 64 -3.05 14.22 -9.37
CA ALA A 64 -3.00 13.25 -10.45
C ALA A 64 -2.33 11.94 -9.99
N GLY A 65 -3.01 10.81 -10.15
CA GLY A 65 -2.45 9.50 -9.80
C GLY A 65 -2.86 8.99 -8.43
N ASP A 66 -1.94 8.28 -7.78
CA ASP A 66 -2.20 7.49 -6.58
C ASP A 66 -2.12 8.38 -5.32
N ILE A 67 -3.24 9.05 -5.03
CA ILE A 67 -3.42 9.95 -3.89
C ILE A 67 -3.83 9.19 -2.64
N PHE A 68 -4.71 8.19 -2.78
CA PHE A 68 -5.24 7.41 -1.66
C PHE A 68 -4.80 5.96 -1.79
N GLU A 69 -3.81 5.55 -1.01
CA GLU A 69 -3.23 4.21 -1.11
C GLU A 69 -4.18 3.15 -0.51
N LEU A 70 -5.21 2.77 -1.27
CA LEU A 70 -6.26 1.86 -0.85
C LEU A 70 -5.76 0.43 -0.70
N LEU A 71 -4.66 0.06 -1.35
CA LEU A 71 -4.20 -1.32 -1.42
C LEU A 71 -3.13 -1.66 -0.36
N ARG A 72 -2.29 -0.70 0.03
CA ARG A 72 -1.22 -0.90 1.03
C ARG A 72 -1.75 -0.71 2.45
N THR A 73 -2.55 -1.67 2.93
CA THR A 73 -3.12 -1.67 4.29
C THR A 73 -3.34 -3.09 4.81
N PRO A 74 -2.98 -3.39 6.08
CA PRO A 74 -3.29 -4.68 6.70
C PRO A 74 -4.78 -5.02 6.74
N LEU A 75 -5.68 -4.02 6.65
CA LEU A 75 -7.13 -4.23 6.81
C LEU A 75 -7.76 -5.16 5.79
N TRP A 76 -7.12 -5.35 4.63
CA TRP A 76 -7.52 -6.39 3.68
C TRP A 76 -7.44 -7.77 4.33
N PHE A 77 -6.37 -8.07 5.06
CA PHE A 77 -6.13 -9.35 5.72
C PHE A 77 -6.81 -9.49 7.09
N CYS A 78 -7.54 -8.46 7.56
CA CYS A 78 -8.19 -8.45 8.88
C CYS A 78 -9.68 -8.87 8.87
N GLY A 79 -10.20 -9.42 7.76
CA GLY A 79 -11.63 -9.45 7.45
C GLY A 79 -12.40 -10.76 7.69
N GLY A 80 -12.44 -11.30 8.91
CA GLY A 80 -13.61 -12.15 9.24
C GLY A 80 -13.84 -13.39 8.36
N ALA A 81 -15.12 -13.71 8.17
CA ALA A 81 -15.63 -14.71 7.21
C ALA A 81 -15.74 -14.17 5.76
N LEU A 82 -15.44 -12.88 5.54
CA LEU A 82 -15.54 -12.20 4.26
C LEU A 82 -14.13 -11.75 3.88
N ASP A 83 -13.31 -12.72 3.46
CA ASP A 83 -11.97 -12.48 2.94
C ASP A 83 -12.08 -11.74 1.59
N VAL A 84 -12.30 -10.44 1.65
CA VAL A 84 -12.64 -9.63 0.48
C VAL A 84 -11.38 -9.01 -0.09
N ARG A 85 -11.08 -9.31 -1.35
CA ARG A 85 -9.93 -8.75 -2.08
C ARG A 85 -10.39 -8.10 -3.39
N PRO A 86 -9.87 -6.91 -3.74
CA PRO A 86 -10.24 -6.20 -4.95
C PRO A 86 -9.76 -6.89 -6.24
N THR A 87 -8.91 -7.92 -6.13
CA THR A 87 -8.43 -8.79 -7.21
C THR A 87 -9.26 -10.07 -7.36
N ALA A 88 -10.10 -10.41 -6.38
CA ALA A 88 -10.86 -11.66 -6.33
C ALA A 88 -12.38 -11.46 -6.22
N PHE A 89 -12.85 -10.21 -6.09
CA PHE A 89 -14.26 -9.87 -5.94
C PHE A 89 -14.76 -9.02 -7.10
N GLU A 90 -15.97 -9.33 -7.56
CA GLU A 90 -16.71 -8.44 -8.43
C GLU A 90 -17.05 -7.13 -7.71
N LEU A 91 -17.05 -6.02 -8.45
CA LEU A 91 -17.31 -4.71 -7.85
C LEU A 91 -18.71 -4.60 -7.26
N GLY A 92 -19.73 -5.21 -7.88
CA GLY A 92 -21.11 -5.17 -7.39
C GLY A 92 -21.73 -3.76 -7.29
N PRO A 93 -22.97 -3.64 -6.79
CA PRO A 93 -23.68 -2.36 -6.71
C PRO A 93 -23.14 -1.46 -5.57
N ASP A 94 -23.38 -0.15 -5.67
CA ASP A 94 -23.13 0.79 -4.56
C ASP A 94 -24.18 0.61 -3.46
N SER A 95 -23.94 -0.37 -2.60
CA SER A 95 -24.86 -0.79 -1.53
C SER A 95 -24.09 -0.96 -0.22
N PRO A 96 -24.66 -0.62 0.94
CA PRO A 96 -24.04 -0.91 2.23
C PRO A 96 -23.83 -2.41 2.47
N TRP A 97 -24.55 -3.27 1.73
CA TRP A 97 -24.43 -4.73 1.79
C TRP A 97 -23.36 -5.29 0.85
N ASN A 98 -22.74 -4.45 0.01
CA ASN A 98 -21.63 -4.86 -0.83
C ASN A 98 -20.35 -4.92 0.02
N PRO A 99 -19.75 -6.10 0.23
CA PRO A 99 -18.65 -6.27 1.16
C PRO A 99 -17.35 -5.59 0.68
N LEU A 100 -17.09 -5.56 -0.63
CA LEU A 100 -15.90 -4.88 -1.18
C LEU A 100 -16.03 -3.37 -1.03
N ARG A 101 -17.19 -2.81 -1.36
CA ARG A 101 -17.47 -1.39 -1.14
C ARG A 101 -17.37 -1.01 0.33
N ALA A 102 -17.93 -1.81 1.24
CA ALA A 102 -17.83 -1.58 2.68
C ALA A 102 -16.37 -1.57 3.16
N LYS A 103 -15.56 -2.54 2.72
CA LYS A 103 -14.13 -2.59 3.03
C LYS A 103 -13.35 -1.40 2.47
N VAL A 104 -13.70 -0.91 1.27
CA VAL A 104 -13.07 0.30 0.69
C VAL A 104 -13.39 1.55 1.52
N HIS A 105 -14.63 1.70 2.02
CA HIS A 105 -14.95 2.80 2.96
C HIS A 105 -14.18 2.68 4.27
N GLU A 106 -14.08 1.48 4.85
CA GLU A 106 -13.27 1.22 6.05
C GLU A 106 -11.81 1.62 5.85
N VAL A 107 -11.19 1.22 4.74
CA VAL A 107 -9.80 1.59 4.40
C VAL A 107 -9.67 3.08 4.20
N LEU A 108 -10.58 3.72 3.46
CA LEU A 108 -10.53 5.14 3.19
C LEU A 108 -10.66 5.96 4.48
N ASP A 109 -11.57 5.60 5.38
CA ASP A 109 -11.73 6.29 6.66
C ASP A 109 -10.49 6.12 7.55
N ALA A 110 -9.85 4.94 7.52
CA ALA A 110 -8.58 4.72 8.21
C ALA A 110 -7.43 5.57 7.64
N ILE A 111 -7.34 5.72 6.32
CA ILE A 111 -6.41 6.66 5.66
C ILE A 111 -6.69 8.09 6.10
N VAL A 112 -7.96 8.51 6.14
CA VAL A 112 -8.35 9.87 6.55
C VAL A 112 -7.93 10.15 7.98
N GLU A 113 -8.17 9.22 8.91
CA GLU A 113 -7.81 9.38 10.33
C GLU A 113 -6.29 9.50 10.52
N ASP A 114 -5.51 8.64 9.87
CA ASP A 114 -4.03 8.69 9.94
C ASP A 114 -3.43 9.98 9.36
N ASN A 115 -4.21 10.71 8.56
CA ASN A 115 -3.81 11.94 7.87
C ASN A 115 -4.64 13.16 8.30
N LYS A 116 -5.36 13.07 9.42
CA LYS A 116 -6.34 14.08 9.85
C LYS A 116 -5.82 15.51 9.95
N ASP A 117 -4.52 15.69 10.22
CA ASP A 117 -3.91 17.01 10.33
C ASP A 117 -3.68 17.69 8.97
N VAL A 118 -3.70 16.94 7.87
CA VAL A 118 -3.48 17.46 6.51
C VAL A 118 -4.75 18.09 5.95
N TRP A 119 -5.91 17.49 6.17
CA TRP A 119 -7.17 17.88 5.54
C TRP A 119 -7.61 19.31 5.89
N PRO A 120 -7.52 19.79 7.15
CA PRO A 120 -7.84 21.17 7.49
C PRO A 120 -6.94 22.19 6.77
N VAL A 121 -5.66 21.85 6.54
CA VAL A 121 -4.73 22.71 5.80
C VAL A 121 -5.18 22.86 4.34
N LEU A 122 -5.50 21.73 3.69
CA LEU A 122 -6.01 21.74 2.31
C LEU A 122 -7.36 22.47 2.22
N ALA A 123 -8.30 22.15 3.11
CA ALA A 123 -9.64 22.73 3.11
C ALA A 123 -9.59 24.25 3.26
N ARG A 124 -8.75 24.77 4.17
CA ARG A 124 -8.55 26.21 4.37
C ARG A 124 -8.02 26.88 3.11
N PHE A 125 -7.02 26.28 2.45
CA PHE A 125 -6.47 26.84 1.22
C PHE A 125 -7.49 26.84 0.08
N VAL A 126 -8.25 25.75 -0.09
CA VAL A 126 -9.23 25.60 -1.18
C VAL A 126 -10.45 26.51 -0.98
N ARG A 127 -11.00 26.55 0.24
CA ARG A 127 -12.26 27.26 0.52
C ARG A 127 -12.07 28.74 0.81
N GLU A 128 -10.98 29.10 1.48
CA GLU A 128 -10.75 30.47 1.95
C GLU A 128 -9.63 31.18 1.18
N GLY A 129 -8.88 30.46 0.34
CA GLY A 129 -7.68 31.00 -0.29
C GLY A 129 -6.60 31.40 0.72
N SER A 130 -6.60 30.80 1.91
CA SER A 130 -5.67 31.15 2.99
C SER A 130 -4.92 29.94 3.56
N LEU A 131 -3.71 30.15 4.06
CA LEU A 131 -2.94 29.14 4.79
C LEU A 131 -2.09 29.79 5.89
N GLU A 132 -1.68 29.00 6.88
CA GLU A 132 -0.76 29.44 7.92
C GLU A 132 0.62 28.82 7.70
N ARG A 133 1.67 29.64 7.79
CA ARG A 133 3.06 29.18 7.75
C ARG A 133 3.89 29.98 8.72
N LYS A 134 4.54 29.28 9.67
CA LYS A 134 5.42 29.92 10.69
C LYS A 134 4.73 31.07 11.45
N GLY A 135 3.46 30.88 11.80
CA GLY A 135 2.65 31.89 12.50
C GLY A 135 2.19 33.07 11.64
N GLN A 136 2.44 33.06 10.33
CA GLN A 136 1.95 34.06 9.39
C GLN A 136 0.80 33.49 8.57
N VAL A 137 -0.30 34.25 8.46
CA VAL A 137 -1.41 33.93 7.57
C VAL A 137 -1.11 34.50 6.19
N LEU A 138 -1.05 33.64 5.18
CA LEU A 138 -0.93 34.01 3.78
C LEU A 138 -2.31 33.91 3.13
N CYS A 139 -2.72 34.96 2.42
CA CYS A 139 -3.99 34.99 1.68
C CYS A 139 -3.72 35.21 0.20
N LEU A 140 -4.44 34.49 -0.66
CA LEU A 140 -4.51 34.78 -2.09
C LEU A 140 -5.14 36.17 -2.30
N GLU A 141 -4.93 36.73 -3.50
CA GLU A 141 -5.56 37.98 -3.89
C GLU A 141 -7.09 37.84 -3.86
N SER A 142 -7.77 38.96 -3.55
CA SER A 142 -9.23 38.96 -3.45
C SER A 142 -9.87 38.51 -4.76
N GLY A 143 -10.71 37.48 -4.68
CA GLY A 143 -11.42 36.90 -5.83
C GLY A 143 -10.64 35.79 -6.56
N THR A 144 -9.42 35.45 -6.13
CA THR A 144 -8.73 34.26 -6.66
C THR A 144 -9.46 32.99 -6.20
N VAL A 145 -9.86 32.15 -7.16
CA VAL A 145 -10.56 30.88 -6.88
C VAL A 145 -9.60 29.70 -6.97
N VAL A 146 -9.70 28.75 -6.03
CA VAL A 146 -8.98 27.48 -6.07
C VAL A 146 -9.94 26.35 -6.47
N ASN A 147 -9.72 25.79 -7.64
CA ASN A 147 -10.50 24.67 -8.18
C ASN A 147 -9.68 23.38 -8.06
N VAL A 148 -10.14 22.45 -7.24
CA VAL A 148 -9.50 21.15 -7.10
C VAL A 148 -10.02 20.19 -8.17
N GLN A 149 -9.10 19.52 -8.85
CA GLN A 149 -9.38 18.42 -9.78
C GLN A 149 -8.61 17.18 -9.33
N TYR A 150 -9.12 16.01 -9.68
CA TYR A 150 -8.53 14.74 -9.31
C TYR A 150 -8.62 13.77 -10.49
N ILE A 151 -7.48 13.15 -10.83
CA ILE A 151 -7.34 12.08 -11.81
C ILE A 151 -6.89 10.83 -11.03
N PRO A 152 -7.69 9.77 -10.92
CA PRO A 152 -7.28 8.54 -10.24
C PRO A 152 -6.12 7.85 -10.97
N GLY A 153 -5.15 7.35 -10.21
CA GLY A 153 -4.14 6.42 -10.70
C GLY A 153 -4.59 4.97 -10.71
N ASN A 154 -3.66 4.05 -11.01
CA ASN A 154 -3.96 2.62 -11.08
C ASN A 154 -4.30 2.03 -9.70
N HIS A 155 -3.61 2.46 -8.63
CA HIS A 155 -3.91 1.99 -7.27
C HIS A 155 -5.13 2.68 -6.66
N ASP A 156 -5.52 3.82 -7.21
CA ASP A 156 -6.71 4.58 -6.82
C ASP A 156 -7.99 4.17 -7.56
N ARG A 157 -7.96 3.21 -8.50
CA ARG A 157 -9.10 2.90 -9.39
C ARG A 157 -10.44 2.70 -8.65
N LEU A 158 -10.40 2.12 -7.45
CA LEU A 158 -11.59 1.85 -6.63
C LEU A 158 -12.30 3.12 -6.15
N VAL A 159 -11.61 4.27 -6.17
CA VAL A 159 -12.22 5.57 -5.94
C VAL A 159 -13.33 5.85 -6.95
N ASN A 160 -13.18 5.40 -8.20
CA ASN A 160 -14.18 5.56 -9.24
C ASN A 160 -15.24 4.45 -9.26
N ALA A 161 -15.10 3.37 -8.50
CA ALA A 161 -16.00 2.21 -8.59
C ALA A 161 -17.43 2.51 -8.11
N TRP A 162 -17.62 3.40 -7.13
CA TRP A 162 -18.95 3.67 -6.55
C TRP A 162 -19.23 5.17 -6.32
N PRO A 163 -20.46 5.66 -6.62
CA PRO A 163 -20.88 7.04 -6.31
C PRO A 163 -20.59 7.48 -4.88
N SER A 164 -20.81 6.61 -3.89
CA SER A 164 -20.59 6.93 -2.49
C SER A 164 -19.12 7.13 -2.12
N VAL A 165 -18.20 6.37 -2.72
CA VAL A 165 -16.75 6.57 -2.56
C VAL A 165 -16.33 7.89 -3.21
N ARG A 166 -16.84 8.19 -4.41
CA ARG A 166 -16.57 9.48 -5.09
C ARG A 166 -17.02 10.69 -4.27
N ARG A 167 -18.21 10.63 -3.65
CA ARG A 167 -18.67 11.69 -2.75
C ARG A 167 -17.73 11.89 -1.57
N ARG A 168 -17.29 10.79 -0.95
CA ARG A 168 -16.37 10.83 0.19
C ARG A 168 -15.02 11.44 -0.19
N ILE A 169 -14.47 11.06 -1.32
CA ILE A 169 -13.19 11.62 -1.83
C ILE A 169 -13.32 13.11 -2.13
N ARG A 170 -14.43 13.54 -2.77
CA ARG A 170 -14.70 14.96 -3.01
C ARG A 170 -14.79 15.77 -1.72
N GLU A 171 -15.42 15.22 -0.70
CA GLU A 171 -15.48 15.85 0.63
C GLU A 171 -14.08 16.04 1.22
N ILE A 172 -13.26 14.99 1.24
CA ILE A 172 -11.88 15.00 1.78
C ILE A 172 -11.02 16.05 1.04
N LEU A 173 -11.08 16.06 -0.29
CA LEU A 173 -10.32 17.00 -1.13
C LEU A 173 -10.93 18.41 -1.20
N SER A 174 -12.01 18.68 -0.44
CA SER A 174 -12.76 19.95 -0.48
C SER A 174 -13.24 20.37 -1.88
N MET A 175 -13.59 19.38 -2.70
CA MET A 175 -14.22 19.57 -4.00
C MET A 175 -15.73 19.80 -3.85
N PRO A 176 -16.40 20.41 -4.86
CA PRO A 176 -17.85 20.44 -4.90
C PRO A 176 -18.48 19.03 -4.86
N PRO A 177 -19.62 18.85 -4.18
CA PRO A 177 -20.28 17.55 -4.11
C PRO A 177 -20.73 17.11 -5.51
N SER A 178 -20.41 15.87 -5.88
CA SER A 178 -20.82 15.25 -7.13
C SER A 178 -20.70 13.74 -7.05
N GLU A 179 -21.54 13.04 -7.81
CA GLU A 179 -21.46 11.59 -8.00
C GLU A 179 -20.83 11.22 -9.34
N GLN A 180 -20.47 12.19 -10.18
CA GLN A 180 -19.86 11.91 -11.46
C GLN A 180 -18.47 11.26 -11.28
N PRO A 181 -18.12 10.26 -12.13
CA PRO A 181 -16.78 9.73 -12.21
C PRO A 181 -15.73 10.83 -12.26
N PHE A 182 -14.59 10.59 -11.62
CA PHE A 182 -13.42 11.42 -11.83
C PHE A 182 -12.86 11.14 -13.22
N PRO A 183 -12.44 12.18 -13.97
CA PRO A 183 -11.89 11.98 -15.30
C PRO A 183 -10.52 11.29 -15.21
N HIS A 184 -10.17 10.55 -16.25
CA HIS A 184 -8.84 9.94 -16.40
C HIS A 184 -7.80 10.91 -16.98
N THR A 185 -8.26 11.99 -17.62
CA THR A 185 -7.39 13.02 -18.18
C THR A 185 -7.94 14.42 -17.92
N ILE A 186 -7.06 15.40 -17.87
CA ILE A 186 -7.44 16.82 -17.89
C ILE A 186 -6.79 17.46 -19.11
N GLU A 187 -7.63 18.04 -19.96
CA GLU A 187 -7.20 18.64 -21.21
C GLU A 187 -7.44 20.16 -21.16
N ARG A 188 -6.39 20.92 -21.48
CA ARG A 188 -6.43 22.37 -21.64
C ARG A 188 -5.84 22.73 -23.00
N PRO A 189 -6.63 22.57 -24.08
CA PRO A 189 -6.17 22.76 -25.46
C PRO A 189 -5.76 24.20 -25.76
N LYS A 190 -5.29 24.43 -26.98
CA LYS A 190 -4.69 25.70 -27.41
C LYS A 190 -5.58 26.92 -27.25
N ASP A 191 -6.87 26.77 -27.47
CA ASP A 191 -7.89 27.80 -27.28
C ASP A 191 -8.07 28.23 -25.81
N THR A 192 -7.74 27.36 -24.85
CA THR A 192 -7.73 27.71 -23.42
C THR A 192 -6.50 28.53 -23.00
N GLY A 193 -5.50 28.64 -23.88
CA GLY A 193 -4.24 29.34 -23.62
C GLY A 193 -3.19 28.54 -22.83
N TYR A 194 -3.51 27.38 -22.27
CA TYR A 194 -2.52 26.56 -21.55
C TYR A 194 -1.74 25.61 -22.45
N ARG A 195 -2.41 24.91 -23.39
CA ARG A 195 -1.83 23.85 -24.25
C ARG A 195 -1.23 22.69 -23.44
N VAL A 196 -1.96 22.25 -22.41
CA VAL A 196 -1.54 21.21 -21.47
C VAL A 196 -2.47 20.00 -21.55
N LYS A 197 -1.91 18.80 -21.54
CA LYS A 197 -2.63 17.55 -21.25
C LYS A 197 -2.05 16.92 -20.00
N ILE A 198 -2.90 16.50 -19.08
CA ILE A 198 -2.53 15.85 -17.81
C ILE A 198 -3.15 14.45 -17.79
N ARG A 199 -2.33 13.45 -17.48
CA ARG A 199 -2.71 12.04 -17.31
C ARG A 199 -1.99 11.48 -16.08
N HIS A 200 -2.38 10.29 -15.63
CA HIS A 200 -1.50 9.53 -14.74
C HIS A 200 -0.55 8.66 -15.57
N GLY A 201 0.71 8.53 -15.16
CA GLY A 201 1.77 7.89 -15.93
C GLY A 201 1.59 6.39 -16.12
N HIS A 202 0.74 5.73 -15.33
CA HIS A 202 0.28 4.36 -15.60
C HIS A 202 -0.35 4.19 -16.99
N GLU A 203 -0.87 5.26 -17.60
CA GLU A 203 -1.44 5.26 -18.96
C GLU A 203 -0.36 5.14 -20.05
N TYR A 204 0.91 5.14 -19.65
CA TYR A 204 2.06 4.80 -20.49
C TYR A 204 2.77 3.51 -20.03
N ASP A 205 2.20 2.81 -19.05
CA ASP A 205 2.73 1.56 -18.49
C ASP A 205 1.69 0.44 -18.59
N ARG A 206 1.82 -0.37 -19.63
CA ARG A 206 0.89 -1.48 -19.92
C ARG A 206 0.74 -2.49 -18.77
N TRP A 207 1.71 -2.60 -17.87
CA TRP A 207 1.62 -3.55 -16.76
C TRP A 207 0.67 -3.06 -15.67
N ASN A 208 0.53 -1.74 -15.55
CA ASN A 208 -0.40 -1.11 -14.64
C ASN A 208 -1.80 -0.91 -15.25
N ILE A 209 -2.14 -1.70 -16.28
CA ILE A 209 -3.46 -1.76 -16.90
C ILE A 209 -4.05 -3.17 -16.80
N GLY A 210 -5.31 -3.26 -16.38
CA GLY A 210 -6.00 -4.53 -16.14
C GLY A 210 -6.44 -5.28 -17.39
N VAL A 211 -6.39 -4.66 -18.58
CA VAL A 211 -6.83 -5.22 -19.86
C VAL A 211 -5.72 -5.23 -20.92
N PRO A 212 -5.79 -6.08 -21.97
CA PRO A 212 -4.83 -6.04 -23.06
C PRO A 212 -4.85 -4.70 -23.81
N VAL A 213 -3.68 -4.09 -24.00
CA VAL A 213 -3.52 -2.79 -24.67
C VAL A 213 -2.48 -2.82 -25.79
N PRO A 214 -2.63 -1.99 -26.86
CA PRO A 214 -1.67 -1.92 -27.95
C PRO A 214 -0.29 -1.40 -27.51
N PHE A 215 0.78 -1.85 -28.16
CA PHE A 215 2.14 -1.39 -27.89
C PHE A 215 2.43 -0.03 -28.56
N GLY A 216 3.13 0.86 -27.84
CA GLY A 216 3.73 2.06 -28.40
C GLY A 216 2.76 3.18 -28.78
N LYS A 217 1.57 3.20 -28.20
CA LYS A 217 0.61 4.32 -28.29
C LYS A 217 0.08 4.66 -26.89
N PRO A 218 -0.29 5.92 -26.64
CA PRO A 218 -1.05 6.26 -25.43
C PRO A 218 -2.25 5.34 -25.27
N ILE A 219 -2.48 4.89 -24.05
CA ILE A 219 -3.51 3.90 -23.74
C ILE A 219 -4.85 4.65 -23.56
N GLU A 220 -5.88 4.30 -24.33
CA GLU A 220 -7.23 4.85 -24.17
C GLU A 220 -8.17 3.70 -23.76
N LEU A 221 -8.87 3.87 -22.65
CA LEU A 221 -9.73 2.84 -22.06
C LEU A 221 -11.10 3.42 -21.75
N THR A 222 -12.08 2.53 -21.64
CA THR A 222 -13.40 2.82 -21.06
C THR A 222 -13.31 2.91 -19.54
N ASP A 223 -14.29 3.57 -18.92
CA ASP A 223 -14.38 3.67 -17.46
C ASP A 223 -14.41 2.27 -16.80
N GLU A 224 -15.09 1.30 -17.42
CA GLU A 224 -15.14 -0.09 -16.94
C GLU A 224 -13.77 -0.79 -17.01
N GLU A 225 -12.99 -0.54 -18.06
CA GLU A 225 -11.65 -1.12 -18.23
C GLU A 225 -10.66 -0.56 -17.20
N TYR A 226 -10.74 0.74 -16.87
CA TYR A 226 -9.93 1.35 -15.80
C TYR A 226 -10.22 0.75 -14.42
N LEU A 227 -11.42 0.20 -14.21
CA LEU A 227 -11.78 -0.47 -12.96
C LEU A 227 -11.27 -1.90 -12.87
N THR A 228 -10.68 -2.46 -13.94
CA THR A 228 -10.12 -3.81 -13.94
C THR A 228 -8.80 -3.83 -13.13
N PRO A 229 -8.60 -4.77 -12.19
CA PRO A 229 -7.36 -4.85 -11.42
C PRO A 229 -6.14 -5.07 -12.33
N CYS A 230 -5.04 -4.36 -12.06
CA CYS A 230 -3.78 -4.49 -12.80
C CYS A 230 -2.76 -5.35 -12.04
N SER A 231 -1.59 -5.61 -12.65
CA SER A 231 -0.54 -6.40 -11.97
C SER A 231 0.02 -5.68 -10.74
N GLY A 232 0.13 -4.36 -10.81
CA GLY A 232 0.53 -3.52 -9.69
C GLY A 232 -0.32 -3.77 -8.47
N ASP A 233 -1.66 -3.82 -8.61
CA ASP A 233 -2.57 -4.08 -7.49
C ASP A 233 -2.26 -5.39 -6.78
N TYR A 234 -2.04 -6.44 -7.57
CA TYR A 234 -1.74 -7.76 -7.05
C TYR A 234 -0.39 -7.79 -6.32
N VAL A 235 0.64 -7.16 -6.90
CA VAL A 235 1.96 -7.06 -6.26
C VAL A 235 1.86 -6.27 -4.95
N THR A 236 1.19 -5.12 -4.94
CA THR A 236 1.03 -4.26 -3.75
C THR A 236 0.20 -4.92 -2.65
N LEU A 237 -0.81 -5.71 -3.00
CA LEU A 237 -1.69 -6.33 -2.02
C LEU A 237 -1.23 -7.74 -1.61
N GLU A 238 -1.17 -8.66 -2.58
CA GLU A 238 -0.99 -10.09 -2.35
C GLU A 238 0.46 -10.52 -2.15
N ILE A 239 1.43 -9.65 -2.49
CA ILE A 239 2.85 -9.91 -2.24
C ILE A 239 3.35 -8.98 -1.14
N ALA A 240 3.36 -7.67 -1.40
CA ALA A 240 3.91 -6.64 -0.55
C ALA A 240 3.25 -6.58 0.84
N THR A 241 1.95 -6.32 0.87
CA THR A 241 1.19 -6.20 2.12
C THR A 241 1.08 -7.56 2.80
N ARG A 242 0.80 -8.62 2.05
CA ARG A 242 0.75 -10.00 2.56
C ARG A 242 2.05 -10.42 3.26
N LEU A 243 3.22 -10.08 2.69
CA LEU A 243 4.52 -10.35 3.30
C LEU A 243 4.64 -9.74 4.69
N CYS A 244 4.24 -8.47 4.83
CA CYS A 244 4.32 -7.76 6.10
C CYS A 244 3.34 -8.35 7.13
N VAL A 245 2.09 -8.58 6.75
CA VAL A 245 1.07 -9.09 7.67
C VAL A 245 1.35 -10.55 8.06
N GLY A 246 1.72 -11.40 7.12
CA GLY A 246 2.08 -12.80 7.39
C GLY A 246 3.30 -12.90 8.31
N PHE A 247 4.33 -12.06 8.09
CA PHE A 247 5.48 -11.97 9.00
C PHE A 247 5.05 -11.58 10.42
N ARG A 248 4.16 -10.59 10.51
CA ARG A 248 3.62 -10.11 11.79
C ARG A 248 2.80 -11.18 12.51
N ALA A 249 2.00 -11.97 11.79
CA ALA A 249 1.22 -13.08 12.35
C ALA A 249 2.13 -14.17 12.93
N LEU A 250 3.13 -14.61 12.17
CA LEU A 250 4.05 -15.68 12.57
C LEU A 250 4.95 -15.28 13.74
N HIS A 251 5.39 -14.02 13.75
CA HIS A 251 6.40 -13.53 14.69
C HIS A 251 5.83 -12.58 15.75
N GLY A 252 4.50 -12.57 15.95
CA GLY A 252 3.79 -11.61 16.81
C GLY A 252 4.35 -11.51 18.23
N LYS A 253 4.67 -12.65 18.85
CA LYS A 253 5.34 -12.72 20.16
C LYS A 253 6.75 -12.14 20.12
N ALA A 254 7.56 -12.53 19.14
CA ALA A 254 8.96 -12.11 19.02
C ALA A 254 9.07 -10.60 18.78
N LEU A 255 8.16 -10.04 17.97
CA LEU A 255 8.08 -8.60 17.71
C LEU A 255 7.83 -7.78 18.98
N ARG A 256 7.16 -8.36 19.98
CA ARG A 256 6.82 -7.68 21.24
C ARG A 256 7.71 -8.08 22.42
N ALA A 257 8.75 -8.88 22.19
CA ALA A 257 9.72 -9.23 23.20
C ALA A 257 10.53 -7.99 23.66
N ASN A 258 10.75 -7.89 24.96
CA ASN A 258 11.55 -6.83 25.60
C ASN A 258 13.04 -7.23 25.70
N ASP A 259 13.61 -7.71 24.61
CA ASP A 259 15.02 -8.10 24.53
C ASP A 259 15.65 -7.58 23.22
N GLU A 260 16.95 -7.82 23.07
CA GLU A 260 17.69 -7.40 21.87
C GLU A 260 17.14 -8.08 20.60
N ARG A 261 16.73 -9.34 20.70
CA ARG A 261 16.15 -10.08 19.57
C ARG A 261 14.86 -9.41 19.11
N GLY A 262 13.96 -9.07 20.03
CA GLY A 262 12.72 -8.36 19.72
C GLY A 262 12.98 -7.00 19.07
N ALA A 263 14.00 -6.26 19.52
CA ALA A 263 14.40 -5.00 18.88
C ALA A 263 14.85 -5.22 17.42
N ARG A 264 15.66 -6.25 17.16
CA ARG A 264 16.08 -6.62 15.78
C ARG A 264 14.91 -7.08 14.91
N MET A 265 13.96 -7.84 15.48
CA MET A 265 12.75 -8.27 14.78
C MET A 265 11.89 -7.07 14.37
N ARG A 266 11.73 -6.08 15.25
CA ARG A 266 11.02 -4.82 14.94
C ARG A 266 11.74 -4.00 13.87
N ASP A 267 13.06 -3.89 13.94
CA ASP A 267 13.87 -3.22 12.91
C ASP A 267 13.75 -3.87 11.53
N PHE A 268 13.71 -5.21 11.51
CA PHE A 268 13.51 -5.98 10.29
C PHE A 268 12.09 -5.87 9.75
N TYR A 269 11.08 -5.94 10.61
CA TYR A 269 9.69 -5.73 10.21
C TYR A 269 9.48 -4.33 9.59
N ASN A 270 10.03 -3.27 10.18
CA ASN A 270 9.98 -1.94 9.56
C ASN A 270 10.65 -1.92 8.19
N ALA A 271 11.72 -2.68 8.00
CA ALA A 271 12.37 -2.81 6.68
C ALA A 271 11.50 -3.56 5.67
N LEU A 272 10.70 -4.55 6.11
CA LEU A 272 9.67 -5.19 5.29
C LEU A 272 8.56 -4.20 4.94
N VAL A 273 8.09 -3.38 5.89
CA VAL A 273 7.07 -2.35 5.62
C VAL A 273 7.56 -1.34 4.57
N GLU A 274 8.85 -1.02 4.55
CA GLU A 274 9.49 -0.10 3.58
C GLU A 274 10.03 -0.79 2.32
N PHE A 275 9.80 -2.09 2.12
CA PHE A 275 10.54 -2.85 1.10
C PHE A 275 10.31 -2.31 -0.32
N ASP A 276 9.08 -1.88 -0.62
CA ASP A 276 8.68 -1.30 -1.91
C ASP A 276 9.28 0.09 -2.16
N ASP A 277 9.92 0.69 -1.16
CA ASP A 277 10.52 2.02 -1.26
C ASP A 277 12.02 1.94 -1.65
N VAL A 278 12.63 0.74 -1.71
CA VAL A 278 14.06 0.54 -2.02
C VAL A 278 14.38 0.73 -3.50
N ARG A 279 15.33 1.61 -3.83
CA ARG A 279 15.75 1.92 -5.20
C ARG A 279 17.28 1.80 -5.39
N PRO A 280 17.75 1.14 -6.47
CA PRO A 280 16.96 0.29 -7.37
C PRO A 280 16.42 -0.96 -6.64
N PRO A 281 15.29 -1.55 -7.09
CA PRO A 281 14.71 -2.76 -6.50
C PRO A 281 15.69 -3.95 -6.45
N THR A 282 16.72 -3.93 -7.30
CA THR A 282 17.84 -4.89 -7.31
C THR A 282 18.60 -5.00 -5.99
N LEU A 283 18.49 -4.00 -5.12
CA LEU A 283 19.18 -3.95 -3.83
C LEU A 283 18.30 -4.30 -2.63
N LEU A 284 17.05 -4.74 -2.86
CA LEU A 284 16.12 -5.09 -1.79
C LEU A 284 16.68 -6.10 -0.78
N LEU A 285 17.19 -7.25 -1.26
CA LEU A 285 17.74 -8.27 -0.36
C LEU A 285 18.92 -7.74 0.45
N LYS A 286 19.79 -6.96 -0.20
CA LYS A 286 20.90 -6.29 0.48
C LYS A 286 20.40 -5.34 1.56
N TYR A 287 19.36 -4.54 1.27
CA TYR A 287 18.73 -3.68 2.26
C TYR A 287 18.22 -4.48 3.46
N LEU A 288 17.41 -5.53 3.23
CA LEU A 288 16.89 -6.40 4.28
C LEU A 288 18.01 -7.03 5.12
N GLN A 289 19.06 -7.53 4.47
CA GLN A 289 20.24 -8.11 5.11
C GLN A 289 20.95 -7.13 6.05
N THR A 290 21.08 -5.85 5.65
CA THR A 290 21.72 -4.83 6.51
C THR A 290 20.91 -4.51 7.78
N ARG A 291 19.61 -4.80 7.79
CA ARG A 291 18.70 -4.49 8.91
C ARG A 291 18.66 -5.60 9.97
N LEU A 292 19.01 -6.83 9.60
CA LEU A 292 19.01 -7.97 10.53
C LEU A 292 20.21 -8.02 11.48
N GLY A 293 21.34 -7.40 11.10
CA GLY A 293 22.55 -7.45 11.93
C GLY A 293 22.98 -8.89 12.22
N SER A 294 23.01 -9.27 13.51
CA SER A 294 23.37 -10.63 13.95
C SER A 294 22.38 -11.71 13.48
N LEU A 295 21.13 -11.35 13.19
CA LEU A 295 20.11 -12.29 12.68
C LEU A 295 20.23 -12.54 11.17
N HIS A 296 21.26 -12.02 10.52
CA HIS A 296 21.44 -12.18 9.07
C HIS A 296 21.42 -13.67 8.64
N ALA A 297 22.04 -14.54 9.43
CA ALA A 297 22.02 -15.99 9.18
C ALA A 297 20.62 -16.61 9.30
N GLU A 298 19.72 -15.97 10.05
CA GLU A 298 18.33 -16.40 10.26
C GLU A 298 17.34 -15.79 9.25
N LEU A 299 17.77 -14.84 8.39
CA LEU A 299 16.90 -14.13 7.43
C LEU A 299 15.92 -15.08 6.73
N PHE A 300 16.45 -16.19 6.25
CA PHE A 300 15.71 -17.17 5.47
C PHE A 300 14.69 -17.90 6.33
N GLU A 301 15.06 -18.38 7.51
CA GLU A 301 14.12 -19.07 8.40
C GLU A 301 12.98 -18.15 8.85
N LEU A 302 13.27 -16.87 9.02
CA LEU A 302 12.26 -15.88 9.39
C LEU A 302 11.26 -15.61 8.25
N LEU A 303 11.72 -15.59 7.00
CA LEU A 303 10.88 -15.28 5.83
C LEU A 303 10.25 -16.51 5.16
N ARG A 304 10.87 -17.68 5.27
CA ARG A 304 10.50 -18.91 4.55
C ARG A 304 9.01 -19.23 4.63
N PRO A 305 8.35 -19.23 5.81
CA PRO A 305 6.94 -19.61 5.88
C PRO A 305 6.03 -18.60 5.15
N VAL A 306 6.37 -17.30 5.20
CA VAL A 306 5.59 -16.25 4.52
C VAL A 306 5.80 -16.29 3.01
N LEU A 307 7.03 -16.54 2.57
CA LEU A 307 7.33 -16.66 1.13
C LEU A 307 6.63 -17.87 0.52
N LEU A 308 6.56 -18.98 1.25
CA LEU A 308 5.81 -20.16 0.84
C LEU A 308 4.30 -19.85 0.76
N ASP A 309 3.75 -19.17 1.76
CA ASP A 309 2.34 -18.73 1.75
C ASP A 309 2.02 -17.82 0.56
N ILE A 310 2.84 -16.79 0.28
CA ILE A 310 2.67 -15.91 -0.89
C ILE A 310 2.70 -16.72 -2.19
N TYR A 311 3.65 -17.65 -2.31
CA TYR A 311 3.77 -18.49 -3.50
C TYR A 311 2.54 -19.38 -3.70
N LEU A 312 2.08 -20.06 -2.65
CA LEU A 312 0.90 -20.92 -2.70
C LEU A 312 -0.37 -20.11 -2.99
N ALA A 313 -0.53 -18.93 -2.37
CA ALA A 313 -1.63 -18.02 -2.65
C ALA A 313 -1.63 -17.55 -4.12
N ALA A 314 -0.46 -17.28 -4.69
CA ALA A 314 -0.34 -16.92 -6.10
C ALA A 314 -0.73 -18.08 -7.04
N LEU A 315 -0.32 -19.31 -6.73
CA LEU A 315 -0.74 -20.47 -7.52
C LEU A 315 -2.26 -20.67 -7.49
N ALA A 316 -2.89 -20.43 -6.33
CA ALA A 316 -4.33 -20.57 -6.15
C ALA A 316 -5.17 -19.44 -6.77
N SER A 317 -4.56 -18.29 -7.08
CA SER A 317 -5.28 -17.10 -7.55
C SER A 317 -5.60 -17.17 -9.06
N PRO A 318 -6.89 -17.21 -9.46
CA PRO A 318 -7.25 -17.17 -10.88
C PRO A 318 -6.76 -15.88 -11.56
N PHE A 319 -6.80 -14.76 -10.84
CA PHE A 319 -6.28 -13.49 -11.32
C PHE A 319 -4.78 -13.57 -11.64
N PHE A 320 -3.97 -14.14 -10.74
CA PHE A 320 -2.54 -14.29 -10.96
C PHE A 320 -2.25 -15.19 -12.17
N GLN A 321 -2.99 -16.29 -12.34
CA GLN A 321 -2.83 -17.19 -13.47
C GLN A 321 -3.13 -16.51 -14.81
N ASP A 322 -4.22 -15.74 -14.87
CA ASP A 322 -4.58 -14.94 -16.05
C ASP A 322 -3.52 -13.85 -16.34
N MET A 323 -3.10 -13.12 -15.32
CA MET A 323 -2.03 -12.12 -15.42
C MET A 323 -0.74 -12.76 -15.95
N ALA A 324 -0.27 -13.85 -15.35
CA ALA A 324 0.93 -14.57 -15.79
C ALA A 324 0.82 -15.07 -17.23
N HIS A 325 -0.39 -15.42 -17.69
CA HIS A 325 -0.65 -15.77 -19.08
C HIS A 325 -0.44 -14.59 -20.01
N ARG A 326 -1.08 -13.46 -19.70
CA ARG A 326 -1.01 -12.21 -20.49
C ARG A 326 0.40 -11.65 -20.57
N MET A 327 1.20 -11.81 -19.51
CA MET A 327 2.58 -11.35 -19.49
C MET A 327 3.56 -12.28 -20.25
N GLU A 328 3.07 -13.35 -20.88
CA GLU A 328 3.89 -14.47 -21.40
C GLU A 328 4.82 -15.12 -20.35
N MET A 329 4.60 -14.83 -19.08
CA MET A 329 5.37 -15.33 -17.94
C MET A 329 5.02 -16.79 -17.63
N LEU A 330 3.92 -17.31 -18.17
CA LEU A 330 3.46 -18.69 -17.97
C LEU A 330 4.52 -19.75 -18.34
N LYS A 331 5.47 -19.42 -19.23
CA LYS A 331 6.61 -20.31 -19.56
C LYS A 331 7.47 -20.63 -18.33
N PHE A 332 7.48 -19.74 -17.33
CA PHE A 332 8.20 -19.90 -16.06
C PHE A 332 7.37 -20.55 -14.95
N PHE A 333 6.06 -20.74 -15.13
CA PHE A 333 5.15 -21.31 -14.12
C PHE A 333 4.50 -22.63 -14.60
N ARG A 334 5.12 -23.34 -15.54
CA ARG A 334 4.68 -24.69 -15.94
C ARG A 334 4.91 -25.69 -14.81
N GLU A 335 4.07 -26.72 -14.71
CA GLU A 335 4.14 -27.86 -13.78
C GLU A 335 5.56 -28.24 -13.29
N PRO A 336 6.54 -28.56 -14.16
CA PRO A 336 7.89 -28.91 -13.69
C PRO A 336 8.60 -27.77 -12.95
N VAL A 337 8.36 -26.50 -13.32
CA VAL A 337 8.93 -25.34 -12.61
C VAL A 337 8.19 -25.07 -11.31
N VAL A 338 6.88 -25.33 -11.25
CA VAL A 338 6.09 -25.18 -10.01
C VAL A 338 6.58 -26.16 -8.95
N THR A 339 6.80 -27.41 -9.35
CA THR A 339 7.39 -28.46 -8.49
C THR A 339 8.82 -28.08 -8.12
N ILE A 340 9.66 -27.65 -9.07
CA ILE A 340 11.03 -27.21 -8.77
C ILE A 340 11.04 -26.00 -7.82
N VAL A 341 10.17 -24.99 -7.98
CA VAL A 341 10.14 -23.81 -7.10
C VAL A 341 9.59 -24.18 -5.74
N ARG A 342 8.61 -25.09 -5.65
CA ARG A 342 8.10 -25.61 -4.37
C ARG A 342 9.17 -26.43 -3.65
N GLU A 343 9.72 -27.45 -4.31
CA GLU A 343 10.81 -28.28 -3.80
C GLU A 343 12.03 -27.43 -3.45
N ALA A 344 12.31 -26.40 -4.25
CA ALA A 344 13.30 -25.43 -3.89
C ALA A 344 12.86 -24.69 -2.62
N LEU A 345 11.76 -23.94 -2.56
CA LEU A 345 11.34 -23.23 -1.34
C LEU A 345 11.31 -24.13 -0.08
N GLN A 346 11.07 -25.42 -0.25
CA GLN A 346 11.19 -26.45 0.79
C GLN A 346 12.66 -26.85 1.10
N SER A 347 13.52 -27.04 0.11
CA SER A 347 14.93 -27.48 0.24
C SER A 347 16.00 -26.37 0.30
N LEU A 348 15.62 -25.08 0.22
CA LEU A 348 16.50 -24.07 -0.38
C LEU A 348 17.58 -23.38 0.46
N SER A 349 18.65 -23.09 -0.26
CA SER A 349 19.81 -22.26 0.07
C SER A 349 19.59 -20.75 -0.25
N PRO A 350 20.42 -19.85 0.31
CA PRO A 350 20.38 -18.40 0.06
C PRO A 350 20.35 -17.96 -1.42
N THR A 351 21.01 -18.71 -2.31
CA THR A 351 21.18 -18.38 -3.72
C THR A 351 19.87 -18.39 -4.51
N THR A 352 18.87 -19.14 -4.07
CA THR A 352 17.62 -19.25 -4.84
C THR A 352 16.59 -18.21 -4.44
N LEU A 353 16.65 -17.69 -3.21
CA LEU A 353 15.92 -16.47 -2.89
C LEU A 353 16.42 -15.29 -3.73
N GLU A 354 17.73 -15.16 -3.91
CA GLU A 354 18.30 -14.17 -4.82
C GLU A 354 17.75 -14.35 -6.23
N GLY A 355 17.66 -15.59 -6.73
CA GLY A 355 17.04 -15.91 -8.01
C GLY A 355 15.54 -15.57 -8.08
N LEU A 356 14.75 -15.88 -7.04
CA LEU A 356 13.32 -15.56 -6.96
C LEU A 356 13.10 -14.06 -6.95
N VAL A 357 13.83 -13.34 -6.10
CA VAL A 357 13.74 -11.88 -6.02
C VAL A 357 14.21 -11.25 -7.34
N GLN A 358 15.26 -11.77 -7.99
CA GLN A 358 15.65 -11.33 -9.34
C GLN A 358 14.55 -11.54 -10.39
N ARG A 359 13.78 -12.61 -10.31
CA ARG A 359 12.66 -12.87 -11.23
C ARG A 359 11.44 -11.99 -10.93
N LEU A 360 11.10 -11.79 -9.67
CA LEU A 360 10.06 -10.82 -9.25
C LEU A 360 10.40 -9.41 -9.77
N ARG A 361 11.69 -9.04 -9.79
CA ARG A 361 12.17 -7.76 -10.34
C ARG A 361 12.03 -7.61 -11.85
N ALA A 362 12.07 -8.70 -12.62
CA ALA A 362 11.86 -8.60 -14.07
C ALA A 362 10.42 -8.18 -14.43
N MET A 363 9.50 -8.22 -13.46
CA MET A 363 8.12 -7.77 -13.60
C MET A 363 7.92 -6.29 -13.23
N ASP A 364 8.87 -5.68 -12.51
CA ASP A 364 8.84 -4.27 -12.16
C ASP A 364 9.55 -3.46 -13.26
N THR A 365 8.79 -3.01 -14.26
CA THR A 365 9.28 -2.04 -15.26
C THR A 365 8.78 -0.63 -14.98
N SER A 366 8.33 -0.34 -13.75
CA SER A 366 7.92 1.01 -13.37
C SER A 366 9.12 1.95 -13.48
N GLY A 367 8.99 3.04 -14.24
CA GLY A 367 9.99 4.11 -14.24
C GLY A 367 10.92 4.25 -15.44
N ASP A 368 10.59 3.70 -16.62
CA ASP A 368 11.27 4.12 -17.85
C ASP A 368 10.60 5.39 -18.41
N THR A 369 11.02 6.55 -17.89
CA THR A 369 10.53 7.87 -18.32
C THR A 369 10.72 8.08 -19.83
N GLU A 370 11.79 7.53 -20.44
CA GLU A 370 12.01 7.64 -21.89
C GLU A 370 10.91 6.94 -22.69
N ARG A 371 10.47 5.75 -22.23
CA ARG A 371 9.32 5.06 -22.86
C ARG A 371 8.04 5.85 -22.70
N GLY A 372 7.79 6.40 -21.51
CA GLY A 372 6.62 7.25 -21.24
C GLY A 372 6.59 8.46 -22.17
N ALA A 373 7.71 9.19 -22.26
CA ALA A 373 7.88 10.32 -23.16
C ALA A 373 7.71 9.93 -24.65
N ALA A 374 8.27 8.79 -25.06
CA ALA A 374 8.11 8.28 -26.43
C ALA A 374 6.63 8.00 -26.77
N MET A 375 5.85 7.46 -25.83
CA MET A 375 4.41 7.27 -26.01
C MET A 375 3.66 8.61 -26.00
N ALA A 376 3.97 9.51 -25.06
CA ALA A 376 3.39 10.84 -24.98
C ALA A 376 3.60 11.68 -26.25
N SER A 377 4.72 11.48 -26.96
CA SER A 377 4.98 12.15 -28.25
C SER A 377 3.98 11.78 -29.36
N ARG A 378 3.24 10.69 -29.18
CA ARG A 378 2.23 10.17 -30.11
C ARG A 378 0.80 10.46 -29.63
N GLU A 379 0.64 11.31 -28.63
CA GLU A 379 -0.68 11.82 -28.25
C GLU A 379 -1.28 12.59 -29.42
N ARG A 380 -2.52 12.28 -29.77
CA ARG A 380 -3.20 12.90 -30.92
C ARG A 380 -3.17 14.43 -30.84
N GLY A 381 -3.43 15.00 -29.67
CA GLY A 381 -3.38 16.46 -29.50
C GLY A 381 -1.97 17.05 -29.53
N VAL A 382 -0.91 16.26 -29.31
CA VAL A 382 0.47 16.70 -29.56
C VAL A 382 0.73 16.75 -31.06
N GLU A 383 0.35 15.70 -31.80
CA GLU A 383 0.49 15.63 -33.26
C GLU A 383 -0.33 16.70 -33.99
N GLU A 384 -1.56 16.97 -33.53
CA GLU A 384 -2.48 17.98 -34.08
C GLU A 384 -2.17 19.41 -33.62
N GLY A 385 -1.18 19.59 -32.76
CA GLY A 385 -0.76 20.91 -32.32
C GLY A 385 -1.67 21.57 -31.26
N GLN A 386 -2.48 20.80 -30.54
CA GLN A 386 -3.32 21.24 -29.44
C GLN A 386 -2.56 21.38 -28.12
N TYR A 387 -1.58 20.50 -27.89
CA TYR A 387 -0.79 20.44 -26.65
C TYR A 387 0.69 20.68 -26.94
N ASP A 388 1.32 21.52 -26.11
CA ASP A 388 2.76 21.75 -26.07
C ASP A 388 3.38 21.08 -24.82
N ILE A 389 2.55 20.72 -23.84
CA ILE A 389 2.99 20.16 -22.56
C ILE A 389 2.12 18.94 -22.25
N VAL A 390 2.78 17.82 -21.94
CA VAL A 390 2.15 16.62 -21.38
C VAL A 390 2.71 16.42 -19.98
N VAL A 391 1.84 16.34 -18.97
CA VAL A 391 2.22 16.09 -17.58
C VAL A 391 1.72 14.71 -17.17
N ALA A 392 2.61 13.88 -16.61
CA ALA A 392 2.24 12.58 -16.06
C ALA A 392 3.22 12.13 -14.96
N GLY A 393 2.73 11.95 -13.73
CA GLY A 393 3.49 11.29 -12.65
C GLY A 393 3.17 9.80 -12.59
N HIS A 394 4.09 8.97 -12.09
CA HIS A 394 3.94 7.52 -11.80
C HIS A 394 5.29 6.95 -11.36
N THR A 395 6.38 7.58 -11.83
CA THR A 395 7.74 7.09 -11.61
C THR A 395 8.31 7.57 -10.27
N HIS A 396 9.36 6.89 -9.79
CA HIS A 396 10.09 7.31 -8.58
C HIS A 396 11.10 8.45 -8.82
N HIS A 397 11.15 8.97 -10.04
CA HIS A 397 12.14 9.92 -10.50
C HIS A 397 11.49 11.00 -11.37
N PRO A 398 11.23 12.20 -10.83
CA PRO A 398 10.71 13.28 -11.66
C PRO A 398 11.74 13.63 -12.74
N ASP A 399 11.26 13.89 -13.96
CA ASP A 399 12.09 14.13 -15.13
C ASP A 399 11.40 15.09 -16.12
N GLN A 400 12.17 15.72 -17.00
CA GLN A 400 11.67 16.69 -17.98
C GLN A 400 12.33 16.44 -19.33
N LEU A 401 11.54 15.94 -20.28
CA LEU A 401 12.05 15.50 -21.58
C LEU A 401 11.41 16.33 -22.71
N PRO A 402 12.22 16.95 -23.60
CA PRO A 402 11.68 17.50 -24.83
C PRO A 402 11.19 16.37 -25.75
N LEU A 403 10.02 16.55 -26.34
CA LEU A 403 9.42 15.61 -27.27
C LEU A 403 9.72 16.04 -28.72
N PRO A 404 9.79 15.07 -29.66
CA PRO A 404 9.86 15.38 -31.08
C PRO A 404 8.63 16.20 -31.50
N SER A 405 8.89 17.34 -32.12
CA SER A 405 7.85 18.18 -32.69
C SER A 405 7.62 17.79 -34.17
N PRO A 406 6.40 17.92 -34.72
CA PRO A 406 6.16 17.72 -36.14
C PRO A 406 7.13 18.55 -36.98
N ALA A 407 7.77 17.92 -37.97
CA ALA A 407 8.82 18.54 -38.77
C ALA A 407 8.35 19.87 -39.39
N GLY A 408 9.12 20.94 -39.18
CA GLY A 408 8.83 22.28 -39.72
C GLY A 408 7.88 23.15 -38.88
N SER A 409 7.36 22.66 -37.75
CA SER A 409 6.48 23.47 -36.89
C SER A 409 7.21 24.52 -36.04
N GLY A 410 8.51 24.33 -35.77
CA GLY A 410 9.30 25.17 -34.87
C GLY A 410 8.81 25.17 -33.41
N ARG A 411 7.92 24.25 -33.05
CA ARG A 411 7.23 24.21 -31.76
C ARG A 411 8.03 23.37 -30.75
N GLU A 412 8.20 23.87 -29.54
CA GLU A 412 8.79 23.09 -28.44
C GLU A 412 7.68 22.33 -27.71
N VAL A 413 7.85 21.02 -27.54
CA VAL A 413 6.90 20.15 -26.85
C VAL A 413 7.63 19.46 -25.70
N PHE A 414 7.01 19.35 -24.54
CA PHE A 414 7.63 18.79 -23.34
C PHE A 414 6.77 17.69 -22.71
N PHE A 415 7.43 16.64 -22.23
CA PHE A 415 6.90 15.68 -21.28
C PHE A 415 7.48 15.99 -19.90
N LEU A 416 6.59 16.21 -18.93
CA LEU A 416 6.93 16.57 -17.56
C LEU A 416 6.49 15.43 -16.64
N ASP A 417 7.45 14.65 -16.19
CA ASP A 417 7.23 13.63 -15.18
C ASP A 417 7.31 14.25 -13.79
N SER A 418 6.17 14.31 -13.10
CA SER A 418 6.11 14.84 -11.74
C SER A 418 6.65 13.86 -10.70
N GLY A 419 6.89 12.60 -11.06
CA GLY A 419 7.28 11.52 -10.14
C GLY A 419 6.26 11.30 -9.02
N THR A 420 6.74 10.71 -7.91
CA THR A 420 5.95 10.38 -6.71
C THR A 420 6.48 11.04 -5.43
N TRP A 421 5.56 11.33 -4.51
CA TRP A 421 5.84 11.89 -3.18
C TRP A 421 6.12 10.81 -2.12
N ARG A 422 6.47 9.59 -2.56
CA ARG A 422 6.94 8.53 -1.67
C ARG A 422 8.35 8.79 -1.16
N SER A 423 8.63 8.26 0.04
CA SER A 423 10.01 8.07 0.47
C SER A 423 10.67 7.03 -0.43
N THR A 424 11.91 7.27 -0.84
CA THR A 424 12.76 6.28 -1.51
C THR A 424 13.94 5.96 -0.63
N ILE A 425 14.34 4.69 -0.60
CA ILE A 425 15.52 4.20 0.11
C ILE A 425 16.59 3.88 -0.93
N ARG A 426 17.59 4.75 -1.04
CA ARG A 426 18.64 4.62 -2.06
C ARG A 426 19.93 4.13 -1.45
N VAL A 427 20.67 3.31 -2.20
CA VAL A 427 22.05 2.98 -1.85
C VAL A 427 22.94 4.22 -2.03
N GLY A 428 23.75 4.49 -1.01
CA GLY A 428 24.76 5.53 -0.98
C GLY A 428 26.17 4.93 -1.03
N ILE A 429 27.15 5.78 -0.76
CA ILE A 429 28.57 5.37 -0.72
C ILE A 429 28.77 4.36 0.42
N GLY A 430 29.58 3.33 0.15
CA GLY A 430 29.92 2.31 1.14
C GLY A 430 28.75 1.39 1.49
N ASP A 431 27.81 1.17 0.56
CA ASP A 431 26.66 0.29 0.74
C ASP A 431 25.69 0.71 1.86
N SER A 432 25.74 1.99 2.24
CA SER A 432 24.77 2.60 3.15
C SER A 432 23.43 2.82 2.45
N PHE A 433 22.33 2.80 3.19
CA PHE A 433 21.01 3.13 2.64
C PHE A 433 20.51 4.45 3.25
N GLY A 434 20.10 5.38 2.38
CA GLY A 434 19.58 6.68 2.76
C GLY A 434 18.12 6.85 2.34
N ARG A 435 17.31 7.43 3.23
CA ARG A 435 15.92 7.80 2.94
C ARG A 435 15.85 9.21 2.37
N MET A 436 15.19 9.36 1.24
CA MET A 436 14.92 10.66 0.62
C MET A 436 13.47 10.71 0.16
N ARG A 437 12.79 11.81 0.46
CA ARG A 437 11.45 12.06 -0.07
C ARG A 437 11.50 13.22 -1.04
N ALA A 438 11.09 12.97 -2.28
CA ALA A 438 10.95 14.01 -3.29
C ALA A 438 9.59 14.69 -3.13
N TYR A 439 9.58 15.99 -3.33
CA TYR A 439 8.40 16.85 -3.34
C TYR A 439 8.41 17.59 -4.67
N THR A 440 7.69 17.05 -5.63
CA THR A 440 7.64 17.62 -6.98
C THR A 440 6.30 18.28 -7.25
N MET A 441 6.35 19.45 -7.87
CA MET A 441 5.17 20.15 -8.38
C MET A 441 5.46 20.63 -9.80
N VAL A 442 4.46 20.53 -10.66
CA VAL A 442 4.49 21.09 -12.02
C VAL A 442 3.48 22.22 -12.08
N MET A 443 3.91 23.40 -12.52
CA MET A 443 3.04 24.56 -12.69
C MET A 443 3.01 24.94 -14.15
N CYS A 444 1.82 25.14 -14.71
CA CYS A 444 1.64 25.60 -16.08
C CYS A 444 0.81 26.88 -16.08
N TYR A 445 1.21 27.82 -16.94
CA TYR A 445 0.63 29.16 -17.02
C TYR A 445 -0.09 29.32 -18.36
N SER A 446 -1.21 30.03 -18.36
CA SER A 446 -1.92 30.36 -19.60
C SER A 446 -1.15 31.41 -20.39
N ASP A 447 -1.46 31.58 -21.67
CA ASP A 447 -0.89 32.65 -22.51
C ASP A 447 -1.11 34.05 -21.86
N GLU A 448 -2.24 34.28 -21.16
CA GLU A 448 -2.49 35.52 -20.40
C GLU A 448 -1.53 35.69 -19.21
N GLU A 449 -1.32 34.64 -18.43
CA GLU A 449 -0.41 34.65 -17.28
C GLU A 449 1.04 34.80 -17.72
N CYS A 450 1.43 34.15 -18.83
CA CYS A 450 2.76 34.31 -19.43
C CYS A 450 3.03 35.77 -19.81
N ASN A 451 2.08 36.45 -20.44
CA ASN A 451 2.21 37.85 -20.86
C ASN A 451 2.32 38.83 -19.68
N LYS A 452 1.84 38.44 -18.50
CA LYS A 452 1.93 39.21 -17.25
C LYS A 452 3.27 39.03 -16.54
N MET A 453 3.97 37.93 -16.79
CA MET A 453 5.28 37.63 -16.20
C MET A 453 6.42 38.23 -17.04
N THR A 454 7.45 38.77 -16.39
CA THR A 454 8.56 39.45 -17.08
C THR A 454 9.42 38.52 -17.94
N ASP A 455 9.40 37.23 -17.67
CA ASP A 455 10.21 36.22 -18.37
C ASP A 455 9.41 35.34 -19.34
N GLY A 456 8.09 35.50 -19.42
CA GLY A 456 7.23 34.78 -20.34
C GLY A 456 7.21 33.25 -20.18
N ARG A 457 7.61 32.70 -19.02
CA ARG A 457 7.68 31.25 -18.81
C ARG A 457 6.31 30.58 -18.93
N ARG A 458 6.21 29.44 -19.64
CA ARG A 458 4.95 28.68 -19.81
C ARG A 458 4.73 27.62 -18.76
N PHE A 459 5.81 27.09 -18.20
CA PHE A 459 5.76 26.17 -17.08
C PHE A 459 6.97 26.33 -16.17
N GLU A 460 6.88 25.74 -14.98
CA GLU A 460 8.04 25.46 -14.13
C GLU A 460 7.84 24.14 -13.38
N THR A 461 8.93 23.41 -13.20
CA THR A 461 8.99 22.23 -12.35
C THR A 461 9.85 22.54 -11.13
N TRP A 462 9.39 22.10 -9.97
CA TRP A 462 10.15 22.22 -8.72
C TRP A 462 10.19 20.87 -8.03
N THR A 463 11.40 20.39 -7.73
CA THR A 463 11.61 19.18 -6.93
C THR A 463 12.46 19.52 -5.72
N GLY A 464 11.86 19.47 -4.53
CA GLY A 464 12.58 19.50 -3.27
C GLY A 464 12.87 18.08 -2.77
N HIS A 465 14.07 17.82 -2.28
CA HIS A 465 14.37 16.56 -1.59
C HIS A 465 14.46 16.83 -0.09
N LEU A 466 13.60 16.18 0.68
CA LEU A 466 13.69 16.20 2.14
C LEU A 466 14.45 14.96 2.61
N ALA A 467 15.53 15.22 3.33
CA ALA A 467 16.22 14.24 4.17
C ALA A 467 16.03 14.68 5.62
N GLY A 468 15.73 13.73 6.50
CA GLY A 468 15.49 14.04 7.91
C GLY A 468 15.49 12.77 8.74
N GLU A 469 16.06 12.86 9.94
CA GLU A 469 16.12 11.77 10.91
C GLU A 469 14.72 11.26 11.30
N LYS A 470 13.69 12.10 11.10
CA LYS A 470 12.29 11.78 11.40
C LYS A 470 11.55 11.10 10.24
N PHE A 471 12.21 10.78 9.11
CA PHE A 471 11.59 9.99 8.04
C PHE A 471 11.92 8.51 8.22
N GLY A 472 10.94 7.65 7.91
CA GLY A 472 11.10 6.20 8.03
C GLY A 472 10.81 5.68 9.44
N PRO A 473 11.58 4.69 9.93
CA PRO A 473 11.31 4.04 11.20
C PRO A 473 11.31 5.00 12.38
N TYR A 474 10.38 4.80 13.31
CA TYR A 474 10.37 5.48 14.60
C TYR A 474 10.16 4.47 15.72
N ASP A 475 10.61 4.80 16.92
CA ASP A 475 10.32 4.09 18.16
C ASP A 475 10.06 5.14 19.25
N VAL A 476 8.80 5.30 19.63
CA VAL A 476 8.35 6.36 20.53
C VAL A 476 7.68 5.80 21.77
N GLU A 477 7.83 6.52 22.88
CA GLU A 477 7.11 6.23 24.11
C GLU A 477 5.67 6.75 24.02
N ILE A 478 4.71 5.90 24.35
CA ILE A 478 3.28 6.24 24.38
C ILE A 478 2.85 6.58 25.82
N GLY A 479 3.33 5.82 26.79
CA GLY A 479 3.03 6.03 28.22
C GLY A 479 3.12 4.74 29.04
N PRO A 480 2.80 4.79 30.33
CA PRO A 480 2.81 3.60 31.19
C PRO A 480 1.82 2.55 30.71
N LEU A 481 2.12 1.27 30.91
CA LEU A 481 1.18 0.18 30.62
C LEU A 481 -0.14 0.38 31.38
N ALA A 482 -1.26 0.43 30.65
CA ALA A 482 -2.58 0.57 31.26
C ALA A 482 -2.88 -0.64 32.16
N PRO A 483 -3.67 -0.49 33.23
CA PRO A 483 -4.12 -1.64 34.01
C PRO A 483 -4.94 -2.61 33.13
N VAL A 484 -4.96 -3.88 33.52
CA VAL A 484 -5.79 -4.89 32.85
C VAL A 484 -7.26 -4.55 33.10
N ARG A 485 -8.03 -4.38 32.02
CA ARG A 485 -9.48 -4.10 32.09
C ARG A 485 -10.33 -5.14 31.35
N GLY A 486 -9.70 -5.96 30.52
CA GLY A 486 -10.33 -7.09 29.86
C GLY A 486 -9.42 -8.30 29.77
N ARG A 487 -10.01 -9.43 29.42
CA ARG A 487 -9.31 -10.70 29.18
C ARG A 487 -9.84 -11.35 27.92
N PHE A 488 -8.93 -11.89 27.13
CA PHE A 488 -9.22 -12.73 25.98
C PHE A 488 -9.15 -14.19 26.38
N ILE A 489 -10.19 -14.96 26.07
CA ILE A 489 -10.29 -16.39 26.35
C ILE A 489 -10.50 -17.11 25.02
N MET A 490 -9.62 -18.07 24.72
CA MET A 490 -9.83 -19.01 23.62
C MET A 490 -10.60 -20.22 24.14
N HIS A 491 -11.85 -20.39 23.69
CA HIS A 491 -12.76 -21.42 24.19
C HIS A 491 -12.60 -22.74 23.45
N ALA A 492 -12.54 -22.70 22.13
CA ALA A 492 -12.56 -23.91 21.33
C ALA A 492 -11.94 -23.71 19.95
N ILE A 493 -11.55 -24.83 19.34
CA ILE A 493 -11.17 -24.92 17.93
C ILE A 493 -12.07 -25.94 17.25
N ARG A 494 -12.74 -25.52 16.18
CA ARG A 494 -13.53 -26.38 15.30
C ARG A 494 -12.76 -26.63 14.02
N PHE A 495 -12.53 -27.90 13.73
CA PHE A 495 -11.83 -28.38 12.54
C PHE A 495 -12.87 -28.80 11.52
N ASP A 496 -13.50 -27.84 10.85
CA ASP A 496 -14.53 -28.15 9.85
C ASP A 496 -13.95 -28.94 8.68
N LYS A 497 -12.74 -28.56 8.27
CA LYS A 497 -11.98 -29.30 7.28
C LYS A 497 -10.46 -29.20 7.50
N VAL A 498 -9.76 -30.32 7.41
CA VAL A 498 -8.30 -30.47 7.48
C VAL A 498 -7.87 -31.53 6.46
N ASP A 499 -6.62 -31.47 6.00
CA ASP A 499 -6.04 -32.59 5.29
C ASP A 499 -5.80 -33.72 6.31
N GLU A 500 -6.45 -34.87 6.13
CA GLU A 500 -6.23 -36.03 6.99
C GLU A 500 -5.13 -36.95 6.42
N GLY A 501 -4.57 -36.57 5.26
CA GLY A 501 -3.69 -37.40 4.46
C GLY A 501 -4.36 -38.71 3.98
N ASP A 502 -3.55 -39.61 3.43
CA ASP A 502 -3.99 -40.98 3.10
C ASP A 502 -4.04 -41.91 4.32
N THR A 503 -3.54 -41.44 5.46
CA THR A 503 -3.49 -42.23 6.70
C THR A 503 -4.81 -42.11 7.44
N LYS A 504 -5.33 -43.21 7.98
CA LYS A 504 -6.57 -43.19 8.79
C LYS A 504 -6.37 -42.54 10.18
N ASP A 505 -5.17 -42.07 10.46
CA ASP A 505 -4.74 -41.65 11.78
C ASP A 505 -5.06 -40.17 12.05
N GLY A 506 -5.59 -39.44 11.05
CA GLY A 506 -6.03 -38.04 11.14
C GLY A 506 -4.87 -37.04 11.08
N ALA A 507 -5.21 -35.75 10.96
CA ALA A 507 -4.24 -34.66 10.82
C ALA A 507 -3.44 -34.44 12.10
N GLU A 508 -2.18 -34.04 11.94
CA GLU A 508 -1.29 -33.64 13.02
C GLU A 508 -1.15 -32.13 13.04
N VAL A 509 -1.81 -31.48 14.00
CA VAL A 509 -1.98 -30.03 13.98
C VAL A 509 -1.14 -29.37 15.05
N TYR A 510 -0.38 -28.34 14.66
CA TYR A 510 0.19 -27.34 15.54
C TYR A 510 -0.41 -25.96 15.26
N LEU A 511 -0.98 -25.31 16.27
CA LEU A 511 -1.44 -23.92 16.22
C LEU A 511 -0.72 -23.08 17.29
N CYS A 512 -0.41 -21.84 16.94
CA CYS A 512 0.08 -20.83 17.86
C CYS A 512 -0.74 -19.55 17.67
N TRP A 513 -1.26 -19.01 18.76
CA TRP A 513 -2.05 -17.78 18.74
C TRP A 513 -1.71 -16.89 19.91
N GLY A 514 -2.09 -15.62 19.83
CA GLY A 514 -1.81 -14.66 20.87
C GLY A 514 -2.55 -13.35 20.69
N VAL A 515 -2.63 -12.59 21.78
CA VAL A 515 -3.03 -11.18 21.71
C VAL A 515 -1.85 -10.35 22.18
N ASP A 516 -1.45 -9.40 21.34
CA ASP A 516 -0.25 -8.60 21.54
C ASP A 516 0.98 -9.50 21.81
N GLY A 517 1.64 -9.33 22.96
CA GLY A 517 2.88 -10.05 23.31
C GLY A 517 2.67 -11.40 24.00
N ALA A 518 1.43 -11.74 24.36
CA ALA A 518 1.09 -13.01 24.99
C ALA A 518 0.76 -14.06 23.94
N SER A 519 1.11 -15.32 24.18
CA SER A 519 0.88 -16.42 23.23
C SER A 519 0.51 -17.72 23.91
N GLN A 520 -0.19 -18.58 23.19
CA GLN A 520 -0.55 -19.94 23.56
C GLN A 520 -0.36 -20.87 22.36
N THR A 521 -0.22 -22.16 22.64
CA THR A 521 -0.05 -23.19 21.62
C THR A 521 -1.06 -24.33 21.82
N PHE A 522 -1.37 -24.99 20.72
CA PHE A 522 -2.16 -26.21 20.65
C PHE A 522 -1.42 -27.19 19.74
N GLU A 523 -1.28 -28.42 20.19
CA GLU A 523 -0.65 -29.49 19.43
C GLU A 523 -1.46 -30.76 19.66
N ARG A 524 -1.87 -31.42 18.57
CA ARG A 524 -2.68 -32.63 18.64
C ARG A 524 -2.55 -33.46 17.35
N SER A 525 -2.28 -34.75 17.51
CA SER A 525 -2.43 -35.76 16.45
C SER A 525 -3.85 -36.34 16.42
N GLY A 526 -4.25 -36.88 15.27
CA GLY A 526 -5.56 -37.49 15.07
C GLY A 526 -6.72 -36.51 15.11
N VAL A 527 -6.50 -35.34 14.51
CA VAL A 527 -7.56 -34.36 14.25
C VAL A 527 -8.28 -34.75 12.96
N HIS A 528 -9.57 -35.05 13.08
CA HIS A 528 -10.42 -35.38 11.92
C HIS A 528 -11.35 -34.23 11.57
N ASN A 529 -11.86 -34.25 10.34
CA ASN A 529 -12.91 -33.37 9.86
C ASN A 529 -14.15 -33.44 10.80
N GLY A 530 -14.65 -32.27 11.19
CA GLY A 530 -15.72 -32.10 12.16
C GLY A 530 -15.29 -32.16 13.62
N SER A 531 -13.99 -32.32 13.93
CA SER A 531 -13.52 -32.31 15.32
C SER A 531 -13.81 -30.97 15.99
N HIS A 532 -14.30 -31.01 17.22
CA HIS A 532 -14.51 -29.82 18.05
C HIS A 532 -13.76 -29.99 19.37
N VAL A 533 -12.74 -29.16 19.58
CA VAL A 533 -11.82 -29.27 20.71
C VAL A 533 -12.03 -28.12 21.66
N ILE A 534 -12.55 -28.42 22.85
CA ILE A 534 -12.67 -27.45 23.94
C ILE A 534 -11.29 -27.25 24.57
N LEU A 535 -10.93 -25.99 24.78
CA LEU A 535 -9.65 -25.58 25.31
C LEU A 535 -9.78 -25.16 26.78
N ASP A 536 -8.86 -25.66 27.60
CA ASP A 536 -8.66 -25.18 28.97
C ASP A 536 -7.33 -24.41 29.00
N LYS A 537 -7.39 -23.16 28.53
CA LYS A 537 -6.23 -22.26 28.46
C LYS A 537 -6.47 -21.06 29.38
N PRO A 538 -5.43 -20.55 30.06
CA PRO A 538 -5.59 -19.36 30.90
C PRO A 538 -6.01 -18.15 30.05
N PRO A 539 -6.75 -17.18 30.60
CA PRO A 539 -7.05 -15.94 29.91
C PRO A 539 -5.76 -15.17 29.58
N ILE A 540 -5.78 -14.43 28.47
CA ILE A 540 -4.76 -13.44 28.12
C ILE A 540 -5.25 -12.07 28.58
N ASP A 541 -4.46 -11.39 29.41
CA ASP A 541 -4.78 -10.04 29.88
C ASP A 541 -4.71 -9.02 28.72
N LEU A 542 -5.69 -8.11 28.69
CA LEU A 542 -5.80 -7.07 27.67
C LEU A 542 -5.56 -5.69 28.28
N HIS A 543 -4.67 -4.93 27.64
CA HIS A 543 -4.31 -3.57 28.04
C HIS A 543 -4.82 -2.56 27.01
N ALA A 544 -5.60 -1.57 27.47
CA ALA A 544 -6.27 -0.62 26.58
C ALA A 544 -5.31 0.16 25.66
N ASN A 545 -4.06 0.38 26.08
CA ASN A 545 -3.07 1.10 25.30
C ASN A 545 -2.10 0.22 24.49
N LEU A 546 -2.28 -1.11 24.45
CA LEU A 546 -1.64 -1.98 23.44
C LEU A 546 -2.51 -2.06 22.19
N ASP A 547 -2.11 -2.84 21.18
CA ASP A 547 -2.81 -2.91 19.90
C ASP A 547 -4.16 -3.63 20.05
N GLY A 548 -4.20 -4.67 20.89
CA GLY A 548 -5.32 -5.62 20.91
C GLY A 548 -5.32 -6.47 19.64
N GLU A 549 -4.14 -6.73 19.12
CA GLU A 549 -3.95 -7.53 17.91
C GLU A 549 -4.03 -9.01 18.27
N PHE A 550 -5.11 -9.67 17.85
CA PHE A 550 -5.23 -11.12 17.86
C PHE A 550 -4.59 -11.71 16.60
N TRP A 551 -3.52 -12.47 16.78
CA TRP A 551 -2.82 -13.17 15.71
C TRP A 551 -2.87 -14.68 15.93
N VAL A 552 -2.89 -15.43 14.83
CA VAL A 552 -2.83 -16.89 14.83
C VAL A 552 -2.11 -17.38 13.58
N PHE A 553 -1.32 -18.43 13.76
CA PHE A 553 -0.75 -19.22 12.68
C PHE A 553 -0.74 -20.69 13.06
N GLY A 554 -0.61 -21.56 12.08
CA GLY A 554 -0.46 -22.99 12.34
C GLY A 554 0.38 -23.68 11.29
N ARG A 555 0.55 -24.98 11.48
CA ARG A 555 1.13 -25.90 10.51
C ARG A 555 0.62 -27.31 10.77
N GLU A 556 0.52 -28.07 9.71
CA GLU A 556 0.46 -29.52 9.77
C GLU A 556 1.87 -30.04 10.03
N VAL A 557 2.05 -30.94 11.00
CA VAL A 557 3.35 -31.45 11.41
C VAL A 557 3.39 -32.95 11.17
N ASP A 558 4.23 -33.43 10.25
CA ASP A 558 4.42 -34.87 10.07
C ASP A 558 5.32 -35.46 11.18
N MET A 559 4.77 -35.72 12.37
CA MET A 559 5.49 -36.19 13.56
C MET A 559 6.14 -37.58 13.37
N GLY A 560 5.82 -38.29 12.29
CA GLY A 560 6.41 -39.59 11.94
C GLY A 560 7.57 -39.55 10.94
N SER A 561 7.74 -38.46 10.19
CA SER A 561 8.74 -38.35 9.12
C SER A 561 9.93 -37.50 9.57
N ARG A 562 11.09 -38.14 9.80
CA ARG A 562 12.37 -37.42 9.96
C ARG A 562 12.98 -37.00 8.61
N SER A 563 12.21 -37.06 7.53
CA SER A 563 12.67 -36.61 6.23
C SER A 563 12.86 -35.10 6.27
N ILE A 564 14.08 -34.62 6.00
CA ILE A 564 14.39 -33.19 5.81
C ILE A 564 13.56 -32.59 4.64
N ILE A 565 12.86 -33.43 3.86
CA ILE A 565 12.13 -33.07 2.65
C ILE A 565 10.62 -32.90 2.94
N ASP A 566 10.08 -33.47 4.02
CA ASP A 566 8.68 -33.24 4.42
C ASP A 566 8.60 -31.92 5.18
N ALA A 567 8.41 -30.85 4.43
CA ALA A 567 8.20 -29.53 4.99
C ALA A 567 6.76 -29.44 5.48
N ASP A 568 6.59 -29.30 6.80
CA ASP A 568 5.34 -28.98 7.48
C ASP A 568 4.44 -28.05 6.62
N ASP A 569 3.23 -28.50 6.31
CA ASP A 569 2.28 -27.73 5.52
C ASP A 569 1.81 -26.51 6.33
N VAL A 570 2.20 -25.31 5.91
CA VAL A 570 1.86 -24.08 6.65
C VAL A 570 0.34 -23.87 6.59
N PHE A 571 -0.30 -23.82 7.75
CA PHE A 571 -1.72 -23.46 7.84
C PHE A 571 -1.91 -21.97 7.56
N PRO A 572 -3.11 -21.57 7.08
CA PRO A 572 -3.47 -20.17 6.96
C PRO A 572 -3.27 -19.43 8.28
N TRP A 573 -2.69 -18.24 8.19
CA TRP A 573 -2.52 -17.31 9.31
C TRP A 573 -3.61 -16.24 9.29
N SER A 574 -3.84 -15.58 10.42
CA SER A 574 -4.74 -14.43 10.51
C SER A 574 -4.22 -13.40 11.50
N VAL A 575 -4.51 -12.13 11.21
CA VAL A 575 -4.30 -10.99 12.11
C VAL A 575 -5.60 -10.21 12.17
N ARG A 576 -6.10 -9.97 13.39
CA ARG A 576 -7.32 -9.19 13.62
C ARG A 576 -7.14 -8.24 14.78
N TYR A 577 -7.78 -7.08 14.67
CA TYR A 577 -7.85 -6.13 15.78
C TYR A 577 -9.14 -6.38 16.56
N LEU A 578 -9.02 -6.62 17.86
CA LEU A 578 -10.18 -6.74 18.75
C LEU A 578 -10.93 -5.40 18.75
N GLY A 579 -12.26 -5.47 18.65
CA GLY A 579 -13.11 -4.28 18.57
C GLY A 579 -12.95 -3.40 19.81
N ARG A 580 -13.05 -2.08 19.62
CA ARG A 580 -12.95 -1.09 20.70
C ARG A 580 -14.20 -0.21 20.77
N GLY A 581 -14.62 0.09 21.99
CA GLY A 581 -15.67 1.06 22.27
C GLY A 581 -15.20 2.49 22.11
N ALA A 582 -16.13 3.45 22.23
CA ALA A 582 -15.83 4.88 22.16
C ALA A 582 -14.94 5.36 23.33
N ASP A 583 -14.88 4.60 24.42
CA ASP A 583 -14.02 4.82 25.58
C ASP A 583 -12.59 4.23 25.40
N GLY A 584 -12.33 3.56 24.26
CA GLY A 584 -11.06 2.90 23.96
C GLY A 584 -10.92 1.50 24.57
N GLU A 585 -11.89 1.06 25.35
CA GLU A 585 -11.91 -0.28 25.96
C GLU A 585 -12.30 -1.35 24.94
N PHE A 586 -11.89 -2.59 25.18
CA PHE A 586 -12.23 -3.71 24.32
C PHE A 586 -13.73 -4.04 24.40
N VAL A 587 -14.35 -4.22 23.23
CA VAL A 587 -15.75 -4.63 23.12
C VAL A 587 -15.87 -6.05 23.64
N ARG A 588 -16.73 -6.23 24.64
CA ARG A 588 -17.00 -7.53 25.27
C ARG A 588 -17.87 -8.39 24.37
N GLY A 589 -17.68 -9.70 24.46
CA GLY A 589 -18.52 -10.68 23.78
C GLY A 589 -17.73 -11.78 23.10
N LYS A 590 -18.48 -12.70 22.51
CA LYS A 590 -17.94 -13.82 21.76
C LYS A 590 -17.57 -13.40 20.34
N GLY A 591 -16.54 -14.03 19.80
CA GLY A 591 -16.14 -13.87 18.42
C GLY A 591 -15.57 -15.15 17.85
N GLU A 592 -15.43 -15.17 16.53
CA GLU A 592 -14.85 -16.29 15.80
C GLU A 592 -13.78 -15.79 14.84
N VAL A 593 -12.70 -16.57 14.70
CA VAL A 593 -11.71 -16.40 13.64
C VAL A 593 -11.68 -17.62 12.76
N ILE A 594 -11.88 -17.39 11.46
CA ILE A 594 -11.87 -18.43 10.45
C ILE A 594 -10.51 -18.40 9.78
N LEU A 595 -9.83 -19.54 9.77
CA LEU A 595 -8.63 -19.76 8.97
C LEU A 595 -9.01 -20.67 7.81
N HIS A 596 -8.85 -20.17 6.59
CA HIS A 596 -9.26 -20.85 5.38
C HIS A 596 -8.14 -20.84 4.34
N ARG A 597 -7.85 -22.00 3.75
CA ARG A 597 -6.93 -22.17 2.61
C ARG A 597 -7.68 -22.86 1.47
N SER A 598 -7.37 -22.47 0.24
CA SER A 598 -8.08 -22.91 -0.98
C SER A 598 -7.98 -24.42 -1.25
N ASP A 599 -7.01 -25.09 -0.64
CA ASP A 599 -6.84 -26.55 -0.69
C ASP A 599 -7.71 -27.29 0.32
N ASN A 600 -8.65 -26.57 0.94
CA ASN A 600 -9.71 -27.04 1.81
C ASN A 600 -9.42 -27.13 3.31
N THR A 601 -8.34 -26.54 3.84
CA THR A 601 -8.28 -26.36 5.29
C THR A 601 -9.27 -25.27 5.73
N HIS A 602 -10.17 -25.59 6.66
CA HIS A 602 -11.15 -24.67 7.25
C HIS A 602 -11.24 -24.90 8.77
N LEU A 603 -10.75 -23.93 9.52
CA LEU A 603 -10.64 -23.94 10.97
C LEU A 603 -11.40 -22.76 11.55
N VAL A 604 -12.14 -22.96 12.63
CA VAL A 604 -12.82 -21.88 13.36
C VAL A 604 -12.33 -21.83 14.80
N LEU A 605 -11.76 -20.70 15.20
CA LEU A 605 -11.31 -20.42 16.56
C LEU A 605 -12.37 -19.59 17.27
N GLU A 606 -12.96 -20.15 18.31
CA GLU A 606 -14.01 -19.51 19.12
C GLU A 606 -13.38 -18.84 20.33
N TYR A 607 -13.59 -17.53 20.48
CA TYR A 607 -13.03 -16.76 21.59
C TYR A 607 -14.07 -15.86 22.26
N GLU A 608 -13.73 -15.33 23.43
CA GLU A 608 -14.52 -14.35 24.15
C GLU A 608 -13.63 -13.28 24.77
N VAL A 609 -14.08 -12.03 24.71
CA VAL A 609 -13.51 -10.92 25.48
C VAL A 609 -14.42 -10.63 26.67
N ILE A 610 -13.88 -10.79 27.87
CA ILE A 610 -14.57 -10.51 29.14
C ILE A 610 -13.93 -9.32 29.86
N ALA A 611 -14.65 -8.71 30.79
CA ALA A 611 -14.08 -7.70 31.69
C ALA A 611 -13.36 -8.33 32.87
N VAL A 612 -12.43 -7.57 33.45
CA VAL A 612 -11.91 -7.87 34.79
C VAL A 612 -12.79 -7.14 35.81
N GLU A 613 -13.36 -7.89 36.76
CA GLU A 613 -14.17 -7.37 37.87
C GLU A 613 -13.33 -6.69 38.95
#